data_AF-A0A5D0TPS4-F1
#
_entry.id   AF-A0A5D0TPS4-F1
#
_cell.length_a   1.000
_cell.length_b   1.000
_cell.length_c   1.000
_cell.angle_alpha   90.00
_cell.angle_beta   90.00
_cell.angle_gamma   90.00
#
_symmetry.space_group_name_H-M   'P 1'
#
loop_
_entity.id
_entity.type
_entity.pdbx_description
1 polymer ?
#
loop_
_entity_poly.entity_id
_entity_poly.type
_entity_poly.pdbx_seq_one_letter_code
_entity_poly.pdbx_strand_id
1 'polypeptide(L)'
;MQMPSQTIYVWLRQDRIDSGLEPGMTSTDHAELVAARRRIAQLETELAVTRRAVELVKRAVPPKGHRGDGRRGAAHQGLLPRPGRL
;
A
#
# COMPACT_ATOMS: atom_id res chain seq x y z
N MET A 1 -31.51 -34.26 -23.61
CA MET A 1 -31.10 -33.29 -22.58
C MET A 1 -32.06 -32.11 -22.68
N GLN A 2 -33.03 -31.97 -21.77
CA GLN A 2 -33.92 -30.80 -21.75
C GLN A 2 -33.22 -29.67 -20.99
N MET A 3 -33.05 -28.52 -21.63
CA MET A 3 -32.57 -27.31 -20.97
C MET A 3 -33.77 -26.59 -20.36
N PRO A 4 -33.70 -26.17 -19.08
CA PRO A 4 -34.81 -25.47 -18.46
C PRO A 4 -35.07 -24.14 -19.17
N SER A 5 -36.33 -23.82 -19.44
CA SER A 5 -36.76 -22.63 -20.19
C SER A 5 -36.22 -21.32 -19.61
N GLN A 6 -35.98 -21.28 -18.29
CA GLN A 6 -35.37 -20.15 -17.61
C GLN A 6 -33.95 -19.83 -18.09
N THR A 7 -33.14 -20.86 -18.38
CA THR A 7 -31.77 -20.68 -18.87
C THR A 7 -31.78 -20.11 -20.29
N ILE A 8 -32.67 -20.60 -21.15
CA ILE A 8 -32.84 -20.08 -22.51
C ILE A 8 -33.26 -18.61 -22.47
N TYR A 9 -34.21 -18.26 -21.60
CA TYR A 9 -34.67 -16.88 -21.45
C TYR A 9 -33.53 -15.92 -21.06
N VAL A 10 -32.69 -16.32 -20.10
CA VAL A 10 -31.55 -15.50 -19.65
C VAL A 10 -30.56 -15.28 -20.79
N TRP A 11 -30.27 -16.31 -21.58
CA TRP A 11 -29.34 -16.22 -22.70
C TRP A 11 -29.85 -15.29 -23.80
N LEU A 12 -31.13 -15.42 -24.19
CA LEU A 12 -31.74 -14.55 -25.18
C LEU A 12 -31.79 -13.09 -24.71
N ARG A 13 -32.03 -12.86 -23.42
CA ARG A 13 -32.02 -11.51 -22.87
C ARG A 13 -30.61 -10.91 -22.86
N GLN A 14 -29.59 -11.68 -22.48
CA GLN A 14 -28.21 -11.20 -22.50
C GLN A 14 -27.75 -10.89 -23.93
N ASP A 15 -28.14 -11.71 -24.92
CA ASP A 15 -27.84 -11.45 -26.33
C ASP A 15 -28.46 -10.13 -26.83
N ARG A 16 -29.69 -9.82 -26.41
CA ARG A 16 -30.34 -8.53 -26.68
C ARG A 16 -29.62 -7.36 -26.02
N ILE A 17 -29.13 -7.54 -24.78
CA ILE A 17 -28.32 -6.54 -24.08
C ILE A 17 -26.98 -6.33 -24.78
N ASP A 18 -26.29 -7.41 -25.15
CA ASP A 18 -25.00 -7.38 -25.83
C ASP A 18 -25.12 -6.76 -27.23
N SER A 19 -26.27 -6.91 -27.89
CA SER A 19 -26.60 -6.27 -29.17
C SER A 19 -27.08 -4.80 -29.02
N GLY A 20 -27.21 -4.29 -27.80
CA GLY A 20 -27.71 -2.93 -27.53
C GLY A 20 -29.22 -2.74 -27.77
N LEU A 21 -29.98 -3.83 -27.92
CA LEU A 21 -31.44 -3.80 -28.11
C LEU A 21 -32.19 -3.61 -26.78
N GLU A 22 -31.56 -3.98 -25.66
CA GLU A 22 -32.06 -3.74 -24.32
C GLU A 22 -31.01 -3.06 -23.45
N PRO A 23 -31.41 -2.15 -22.53
CA PRO A 23 -30.49 -1.62 -21.55
C PRO A 23 -30.05 -2.72 -20.58
N GLY A 24 -28.76 -2.76 -20.28
CA GLY A 24 -28.19 -3.73 -19.36
C GLY A 24 -26.67 -3.68 -19.37
N MET A 25 -26.07 -4.49 -18.51
CA MET A 25 -24.61 -4.68 -18.48
C MET A 25 -24.24 -5.71 -19.52
N THR A 26 -23.33 -5.36 -20.44
CA THR A 26 -22.90 -6.29 -21.47
C THR A 26 -21.99 -7.36 -20.87
N SER A 27 -21.91 -8.50 -21.55
CA SER A 27 -20.98 -9.57 -21.20
C SER A 27 -19.52 -9.08 -21.18
N THR A 28 -19.19 -8.13 -22.06
CA THR A 28 -17.87 -7.47 -22.12
C THR A 28 -17.62 -6.62 -20.88
N ASP A 29 -18.54 -5.72 -20.52
CA ASP A 29 -18.41 -4.87 -19.33
C ASP A 29 -18.24 -5.72 -18.06
N HIS A 30 -18.97 -6.84 -17.99
CA HIS A 30 -18.85 -7.77 -16.89
C HIS A 30 -17.47 -8.45 -16.86
N ALA A 31 -16.95 -8.90 -18.01
CA ALA A 31 -15.62 -9.50 -18.10
C ALA A 31 -14.52 -8.52 -17.67
N GLU A 32 -14.62 -7.26 -18.10
CA GLU A 32 -13.70 -6.19 -17.71
C GLU A 32 -13.77 -5.89 -16.21
N LEU A 33 -14.98 -5.80 -15.65
CA LEU A 33 -15.17 -5.61 -14.21
C LEU A 33 -14.53 -6.74 -13.39
N VAL A 34 -14.71 -7.99 -13.82
CA VAL A 34 -14.09 -9.15 -13.17
C VAL A 34 -12.57 -9.09 -13.28
N ALA A 35 -12.03 -8.73 -14.44
CA ALA A 35 -10.59 -8.57 -14.63
C ALA A 35 -10.00 -7.47 -13.73
N ALA A 36 -10.67 -6.31 -13.65
CA ALA A 36 -10.27 -5.21 -12.79
C ALA A 36 -10.28 -5.61 -11.31
N ARG A 37 -11.35 -6.28 -10.84
CA ARG A 37 -11.44 -6.78 -9.45
C ARG A 37 -10.33 -7.76 -9.11
N ARG A 38 -9.99 -8.68 -10.03
CA ARG A 38 -8.86 -9.61 -9.86
C ARG A 38 -7.54 -8.87 -9.75
N ARG A 39 -7.31 -7.87 -10.61
CA ARG A 39 -6.08 -7.08 -10.58
C ARG A 39 -5.94 -6.28 -9.28
N ILE A 40 -7.04 -5.72 -8.77
CA ILE A 40 -7.05 -5.01 -7.48
C ILE A 40 -6.67 -5.97 -6.35
N ALA A 41 -7.32 -7.13 -6.26
CA ALA A 41 -7.01 -8.11 -5.21
C ALA A 41 -5.55 -8.58 -5.25
N GLN A 42 -4.99 -8.75 -6.45
CA GLN A 42 -3.57 -9.05 -6.63
C GLN A 42 -2.69 -7.92 -6.09
N LEU A 43 -2.96 -6.68 -6.47
CA LEU A 43 -2.18 -5.51 -6.02
C LEU A 43 -2.28 -5.31 -4.50
N GLU A 44 -3.45 -5.52 -3.90
CA GLU A 44 -3.63 -5.46 -2.46
C GLU A 44 -2.79 -6.52 -1.74
N THR A 45 -2.68 -7.72 -2.31
CA THR A 45 -1.81 -8.78 -1.80
C THR A 45 -0.33 -8.38 -1.88
N GLU A 46 0.11 -7.85 -3.02
CA GLU A 46 1.48 -7.35 -3.21
C GLU A 46 1.83 -6.23 -2.22
N LEU A 47 0.89 -5.29 -1.99
CA LEU A 47 1.05 -4.22 -1.02
C LEU A 47 1.14 -4.74 0.42
N ALA A 48 0.32 -5.73 0.79
CA ALA A 48 0.35 -6.33 2.12
C ALA A 48 1.72 -6.98 2.40
N VAL A 49 2.25 -7.74 1.44
CA VAL A 49 3.58 -8.37 1.55
C VAL A 49 4.67 -7.32 1.67
N THR A 50 4.63 -6.30 0.82
CA THR A 50 5.63 -5.21 0.83
C THR A 50 5.63 -4.47 2.16
N ARG A 51 4.45 -4.11 2.68
CA ARG A 51 4.31 -3.47 3.99
C ARG A 51 4.87 -4.35 5.10
N ARG A 52 4.57 -5.65 5.08
CA ARG A 52 5.11 -6.59 6.06
C ARG A 52 6.63 -6.67 6.00
N ALA A 53 7.22 -6.71 4.80
CA ALA A 53 8.66 -6.71 4.62
C ALA A 53 9.32 -5.43 5.17
N VAL A 54 8.75 -4.26 4.88
CA VAL A 54 9.23 -2.98 5.40
C VAL A 54 9.22 -2.95 6.93
N GLU A 55 8.15 -3.43 7.56
CA GLU A 55 8.06 -3.48 9.03
C GLU A 55 9.09 -4.45 9.65
N LEU A 56 9.35 -5.59 9.00
CA LEU A 56 10.41 -6.50 9.44
C LEU A 56 11.79 -5.86 9.34
N VAL A 57 12.08 -5.13 8.25
CA VAL A 57 13.34 -4.39 8.09
C VAL A 57 13.49 -3.32 9.16
N LYS A 58 12.45 -2.51 9.42
CA LYS A 58 12.48 -1.50 10.49
C LYS A 58 12.78 -2.10 11.87
N ARG A 59 12.24 -3.29 12.16
CA ARG A 59 12.50 -3.99 13.43
C ARG A 59 13.93 -4.56 13.50
N ALA A 60 14.49 -5.00 12.38
CA ALA A 60 15.81 -5.63 12.33
C ALA A 60 16.97 -4.62 12.36
N VAL A 61 16.76 -3.39 11.87
CA VAL A 61 17.80 -2.36 11.84
C VAL A 61 17.84 -1.65 13.21
N PRO A 62 18.93 -1.73 13.99
CA PRO A 62 19.07 -0.91 15.18
C PRO A 62 19.01 0.57 14.77
N PRO A 63 18.40 1.47 15.58
CA PRO A 63 18.40 2.89 15.27
C PRO A 63 19.84 3.29 14.99
N LYS A 64 20.09 3.92 13.84
CA LYS A 64 21.44 4.30 13.42
C LYS A 64 22.02 5.21 14.50
N GLY A 65 22.75 4.61 15.43
CA GLY A 65 23.39 5.30 16.52
C GLY A 65 24.45 6.19 15.92
N HIS A 66 24.30 7.49 16.10
CA HIS A 66 25.34 8.47 15.87
C HIS A 66 26.56 8.07 16.71
N ARG A 67 27.51 7.33 16.13
CA ARG A 67 28.78 6.95 16.77
C ARG A 67 29.88 7.90 16.30
N GLY A 68 30.27 8.81 17.20
CA GLY A 68 31.40 9.76 17.11
C GLY A 68 30.95 11.15 16.62
N ASP A 69 31.03 12.23 17.39
CA ASP A 69 32.26 12.76 17.96
C ASP A 69 32.06 13.26 19.40
N GLY A 70 32.53 12.45 20.35
CA GLY A 70 32.84 12.92 21.68
C GLY A 70 34.25 13.50 21.70
N ARG A 71 34.37 14.82 21.50
CA ARG A 71 35.45 15.61 22.10
C ARG A 71 34.97 16.21 23.41
N ARG A 72 35.19 15.48 24.50
CA ARG A 72 35.42 16.10 25.81
C ARG A 72 36.76 16.82 25.74
N GLY A 73 36.76 18.12 26.01
CA GLY A 73 37.98 18.91 26.13
C GLY A 73 37.73 20.19 26.92
N ALA A 74 38.05 20.11 28.21
CA ALA A 74 38.35 21.20 29.13
C ALA A 74 37.22 22.16 29.54
N ALA A 75 36.74 21.91 30.75
CA ALA A 75 36.27 22.91 31.69
C ALA A 75 37.20 24.15 31.72
N HIS A 76 36.61 25.33 31.65
CA HIS A 76 37.18 26.59 32.12
C HIS A 76 36.14 27.29 33.00
N GLN A 77 35.78 26.65 34.11
CA GLN A 77 35.28 27.36 35.27
C GLN A 77 36.33 27.26 36.37
N GLY A 78 36.83 28.42 36.79
CA GLY A 78 37.70 28.61 37.95
C GLY A 78 39.01 29.29 37.59
N LEU A 79 39.08 30.61 37.71
CA LEU A 79 39.60 31.27 38.93
C LEU A 79 39.61 32.79 38.73
N LEU A 80 38.84 33.52 39.54
CA LEU A 80 39.08 34.95 39.78
C LEU A 80 40.40 35.10 40.55
N PRO A 81 41.32 35.99 40.15
CA PRO A 81 42.19 36.66 41.09
C PRO A 81 41.61 38.02 41.48
N ARG A 82 41.71 38.31 42.77
CA ARG A 82 41.28 39.51 43.48
C ARG A 82 42.23 40.71 43.26
N PRO A 83 41.89 41.92 43.75
CA PRO A 83 42.33 43.20 43.19
C PRO A 83 43.68 43.71 43.74
N GLY A 84 44.33 44.58 42.95
CA GLY A 84 45.40 45.50 43.36
C GLY A 84 45.49 46.62 42.32
N ARG A 85 45.04 47.83 42.62
CA ARG A 85 45.74 48.95 43.28
C ARG A 85 46.91 49.49 42.45
N LEU A 86 46.67 50.57 41.72
CA LEU A 86 47.40 51.84 41.71
C LEU A 86 46.43 52.95 41.24
#